data_AF-A0A5N6K8A8-F1
#
_entry.id   AF-A0A5N6K8A8-F1
#
_cell.length_a   1.000
_cell.length_b   1.000
_cell.length_c   1.000
_cell.angle_alpha   90.00
_cell.angle_beta   90.00
_cell.angle_gamma   90.00
#
_symmetry.space_group_name_H-M   'P 1'
#
loop_
_entity.id
_entity.type
_entity.pdbx_description
1 polymer ?
#
loop_
_entity_poly.entity_id
_entity_poly.type
_entity_poly.pdbx_seq_one_letter_code
_entity_poly.pdbx_strand_id
1 'polypeptide(L)'
;MSSQLSPTILTSPNAGDPVPDPRLAHPANPKLPSTPPPSSSTFTLSFKLPDFHSRPPSPSPTSSVFSYTSQDTMTSSTSTRASARPNPADVAERDYFSENPPPATLEAHTSLAKEFIDFHAVAGRRVVLVTSGGTTVPLERQTVRFIDNFSAGTRGATSAEYFLQAGYAVLFLHRQFSLQPYSRHYSHATDCFLDFLHEGPDGSVVAKEEYRAKMVTVLRQYHAAKAKKLLLTLPFTTITDYLFVLRAIAQLMRPLGPRGLLYLAAAVSDFFVPLERMQEHKIQSTNATDASTPEGKGSEEREGGEEEEVFDNFDSSPAVPRSKRLIVDLDPVPKFLKNLVDGWAPEGMIVSFKLETDPSILVHKAKYSLDRYQHHLVIGNLLATRKWEVVFVAPGSRDQWIRVPRSKRKRTISGVEDLVGAAARGGEVGDEPLDPNDLPDGEPELEIESLIIPAVEALHTAHIHGPRKREI
;
A
#
# COMPACT_ATOMS: atom_id res chain seq x y z
N MET A 1 7.42 -77.39 9.12
CA MET A 1 6.54 -78.36 9.81
C MET A 1 5.15 -78.20 9.24
N SER A 2 4.61 -79.32 8.74
CA SER A 2 3.24 -79.68 8.32
C SER A 2 2.11 -78.76 8.82
N SER A 3 0.98 -78.54 8.15
CA SER A 3 0.26 -79.29 7.10
C SER A 3 -0.97 -78.50 6.64
N GLN A 4 -1.22 -78.49 5.31
CA GLN A 4 -2.46 -78.82 4.56
C GLN A 4 -3.85 -78.47 5.18
N LEU A 5 -4.85 -77.96 4.44
CA LEU A 5 -5.53 -78.55 3.27
C LEU A 5 -6.38 -77.48 2.50
N SER A 6 -6.42 -77.60 1.17
CA SER A 6 -7.42 -77.06 0.21
C SER A 6 -8.70 -77.96 0.22
N PRO A 7 -9.68 -77.98 -0.74
CA PRO A 7 -9.86 -77.25 -2.02
C PRO A 7 -11.32 -76.84 -2.48
N THR A 8 -11.37 -75.93 -3.48
CA THR A 8 -12.15 -75.89 -4.79
C THR A 8 -13.72 -76.01 -4.78
N ILE A 9 -14.60 -75.39 -5.60
CA ILE A 9 -14.84 -75.27 -7.07
C ILE A 9 -16.00 -74.24 -7.27
N LEU A 10 -15.88 -73.14 -8.04
CA LEU A 10 -16.22 -72.91 -9.47
C LEU A 10 -17.73 -72.84 -9.82
N THR A 11 -18.21 -71.69 -10.34
CA THR A 11 -19.17 -71.56 -11.48
C THR A 11 -19.54 -70.08 -11.75
N SER A 12 -19.46 -69.68 -13.02
CA SER A 12 -20.23 -68.59 -13.68
C SER A 12 -21.11 -69.27 -14.76
N PRO A 13 -21.94 -68.62 -15.62
CA PRO A 13 -22.45 -67.23 -15.69
C PRO A 13 -23.98 -67.15 -16.00
N ASN A 14 -24.60 -65.94 -15.98
CA ASN A 14 -25.71 -65.47 -16.84
C ASN A 14 -26.09 -64.03 -16.42
N ALA A 15 -25.97 -62.99 -17.26
CA ALA A 15 -26.82 -62.58 -18.39
C ALA A 15 -28.26 -62.19 -17.99
N GLY A 16 -28.59 -60.89 -18.11
CA GLY A 16 -29.95 -60.37 -17.88
C GLY A 16 -30.03 -58.84 -17.79
N ASP A 17 -29.88 -58.17 -18.94
CA ASP A 17 -30.57 -56.98 -19.47
C ASP A 17 -30.83 -55.67 -18.66
N PRO A 18 -30.98 -54.52 -19.38
CA PRO A 18 -30.69 -53.19 -18.88
C PRO A 18 -31.92 -52.41 -18.38
N VAL A 19 -31.70 -51.52 -17.41
CA VAL A 19 -32.72 -50.59 -16.88
C VAL A 19 -32.60 -49.23 -17.58
N PRO A 20 -33.71 -48.56 -17.96
CA PRO A 20 -33.71 -47.50 -18.98
C PRO A 20 -33.50 -46.08 -18.44
N ASP A 21 -32.96 -45.24 -19.31
CA ASP A 21 -32.88 -43.78 -19.25
C ASP A 21 -34.28 -43.14 -19.34
N PRO A 22 -34.62 -42.15 -18.49
CA PRO A 22 -35.65 -41.18 -18.82
C PRO A 22 -35.09 -39.76 -18.86
N ARG A 23 -34.83 -39.28 -20.08
CA ARG A 23 -34.91 -37.85 -20.39
C ARG A 23 -36.38 -37.43 -20.58
N LEU A 24 -36.62 -36.18 -20.16
CA LEU A 24 -37.72 -35.26 -20.51
C LEU A 24 -39.01 -35.31 -19.66
N ALA A 25 -39.10 -34.38 -18.72
CA ALA A 25 -40.29 -33.53 -18.55
C ALA A 25 -39.91 -32.23 -17.82
N HIS A 26 -39.80 -31.14 -18.58
CA HIS A 26 -39.73 -29.77 -18.05
C HIS A 26 -41.11 -29.34 -17.55
N PRO A 27 -41.24 -28.76 -16.35
CA PRO A 27 -42.37 -27.90 -16.03
C PRO A 27 -42.05 -26.45 -16.44
N ALA A 28 -42.96 -25.88 -17.22
CA ALA A 28 -42.96 -24.49 -17.67
C ALA A 28 -43.00 -23.51 -16.50
N ASN A 29 -42.06 -22.57 -16.47
CA ASN A 29 -42.02 -21.46 -15.53
C ASN A 29 -42.87 -20.29 -16.09
N PRO A 30 -43.79 -19.68 -15.32
CA PRO A 30 -44.56 -18.54 -15.80
C PRO A 30 -43.67 -17.29 -15.93
N LYS A 31 -43.78 -16.62 -17.08
CA LYS A 31 -43.08 -15.38 -17.45
C LYS A 31 -43.36 -14.26 -16.44
N LEU A 32 -42.33 -13.78 -15.72
CA LEU A 32 -42.32 -12.45 -15.12
C LEU A 32 -41.76 -11.42 -16.14
N PRO A 33 -42.30 -10.20 -16.19
CA PRO A 33 -41.80 -9.15 -17.08
C PRO A 33 -40.41 -8.65 -16.62
N SER A 34 -39.50 -8.55 -17.58
CA SER A 34 -38.11 -8.10 -17.43
C SER A 34 -38.03 -6.58 -17.25
N THR A 35 -37.63 -6.13 -16.06
CA THR A 35 -37.10 -4.78 -15.81
C THR A 35 -35.57 -4.81 -15.90
N PRO A 36 -34.91 -3.81 -16.52
CA PRO A 36 -33.46 -3.77 -16.60
C PRO A 36 -32.84 -3.49 -15.21
N PRO A 37 -31.62 -3.99 -14.92
CA PRO A 37 -30.97 -3.71 -13.64
C PRO A 37 -30.61 -2.22 -13.54
N PRO A 38 -30.81 -1.56 -12.38
CA PRO A 38 -30.33 -0.20 -12.21
C PRO A 38 -28.79 -0.20 -12.23
N SER A 39 -28.26 0.68 -13.06
CA SER A 39 -26.85 1.03 -13.19
C SER A 39 -26.20 1.30 -11.84
N SER A 40 -24.99 0.81 -11.67
CA SER A 40 -24.10 1.04 -10.53
C SER A 40 -24.12 2.49 -10.05
N SER A 41 -24.37 2.67 -8.75
CA SER A 41 -24.28 3.93 -8.04
C SER A 41 -22.88 4.55 -8.19
N THR A 42 -22.81 5.67 -8.89
CA THR A 42 -21.59 6.48 -9.05
C THR A 42 -21.25 7.17 -7.73
N PHE A 43 -20.06 6.91 -7.20
CA PHE A 43 -19.47 7.67 -6.09
C PHE A 43 -19.17 9.10 -6.56
N THR A 44 -19.68 10.13 -5.88
CA THR A 44 -19.35 11.54 -6.15
C THR A 44 -18.63 12.12 -4.93
N LEU A 45 -17.36 12.49 -5.11
CA LEU A 45 -16.57 13.26 -4.15
C LEU A 45 -16.64 14.73 -4.57
N SER A 46 -17.21 15.60 -3.72
CA SER A 46 -17.25 17.04 -3.95
C SER A 46 -16.29 17.76 -3.00
N PHE A 47 -15.46 18.65 -3.55
CA PHE A 47 -14.54 19.49 -2.80
C PHE A 47 -15.13 20.90 -2.65
N LYS A 48 -15.24 21.41 -1.41
CA LYS A 48 -15.50 22.83 -1.17
C LYS A 48 -14.16 23.58 -1.05
N LEU A 49 -13.86 24.41 -2.03
CA LEU A 49 -12.83 25.46 -1.92
C LEU A 49 -13.52 26.73 -1.42
N PRO A 50 -12.93 27.49 -0.47
CA PRO A 50 -13.52 28.74 0.01
C PRO A 50 -13.35 29.87 -1.01
N ASP A 51 -14.47 30.43 -1.46
CA ASP A 51 -14.54 31.64 -2.29
C ASP A 51 -14.16 32.89 -1.49
N PHE A 52 -13.15 33.62 -1.97
CA PHE A 52 -12.80 34.97 -1.52
C PHE A 52 -13.36 36.00 -2.50
N HIS A 53 -14.36 36.80 -2.12
CA HIS A 53 -14.53 38.16 -2.64
C HIS A 53 -15.42 39.05 -1.75
N SER A 54 -14.83 40.15 -1.24
CA SER A 54 -15.36 41.52 -1.42
C SER A 54 -14.49 42.60 -0.73
N ARG A 55 -13.66 43.36 -1.47
CA ARG A 55 -13.50 44.84 -1.42
C ARG A 55 -12.39 45.36 -2.38
N PRO A 56 -12.33 46.68 -2.74
CA PRO A 56 -12.44 47.20 -4.12
C PRO A 56 -11.10 47.73 -4.71
N PRO A 57 -11.07 48.28 -5.95
CA PRO A 57 -9.87 48.24 -6.80
C PRO A 57 -9.06 49.55 -6.91
N SER A 58 -7.82 49.40 -7.40
CA SER A 58 -7.02 50.28 -8.29
C SER A 58 -5.61 50.64 -7.76
N PRO A 59 -4.63 51.01 -8.61
CA PRO A 59 -4.40 50.66 -10.03
C PRO A 59 -2.99 50.07 -10.28
N SER A 60 -2.86 49.26 -11.34
CA SER A 60 -1.58 48.93 -12.01
C SER A 60 -0.96 50.21 -12.62
N PRO A 61 0.36 50.30 -12.93
CA PRO A 61 0.96 49.42 -13.96
C PRO A 61 2.52 49.20 -13.94
N THR A 62 2.97 48.42 -14.93
CA THR A 62 4.23 48.49 -15.71
C THR A 62 5.55 47.89 -15.19
N SER A 63 5.89 46.72 -15.79
CA SER A 63 7.12 46.35 -16.51
C SER A 63 8.43 47.16 -16.36
N SER A 64 9.55 46.45 -16.10
CA SER A 64 10.88 46.46 -16.80
C SER A 64 11.96 45.86 -15.87
N VAL A 65 12.70 44.79 -16.18
CA VAL A 65 13.84 44.61 -17.13
C VAL A 65 15.16 45.23 -16.60
N PHE A 66 16.04 44.32 -16.14
CA PHE A 66 17.53 44.30 -16.10
C PHE A 66 18.39 45.15 -15.12
N SER A 67 19.26 44.42 -14.41
CA SER A 67 20.75 44.57 -14.37
C SER A 67 21.43 45.68 -13.56
N TYR A 68 22.18 45.30 -12.51
CA TYR A 68 23.67 45.20 -12.46
C TYR A 68 24.27 45.62 -11.09
N THR A 69 25.26 44.83 -10.67
CA THR A 69 26.46 45.15 -9.84
C THR A 69 26.40 45.58 -8.38
N SER A 70 27.29 44.89 -7.65
CA SER A 70 27.85 45.13 -6.35
C SER A 70 28.48 46.51 -6.15
N GLN A 71 28.34 47.06 -4.95
CA GLN A 71 29.42 47.74 -4.25
C GLN A 71 29.18 47.71 -2.72
N ASP A 72 30.25 47.38 -2.00
CA ASP A 72 30.35 47.32 -0.55
C ASP A 72 30.07 48.66 0.12
N THR A 73 29.40 48.65 1.28
CA THR A 73 29.71 49.56 2.39
C THR A 73 29.31 48.92 3.72
N MET A 74 30.27 48.80 4.62
CA MET A 74 30.09 48.33 5.99
C MET A 74 29.36 49.38 6.84
N THR A 75 28.28 48.96 7.52
CA THR A 75 27.84 49.58 8.77
C THR A 75 27.30 48.53 9.74
N SER A 76 27.91 48.52 10.92
CA SER A 76 27.54 47.78 12.12
C SER A 76 26.20 48.26 12.66
N SER A 77 25.25 47.35 12.87
CA SER A 77 24.23 47.47 13.92
C SER A 77 23.45 46.17 14.15
N THR A 78 23.66 45.61 15.35
CA THR A 78 22.68 44.88 16.16
C THR A 78 22.00 43.64 15.55
N SER A 79 22.51 42.48 15.96
CA SER A 79 21.87 41.16 15.85
C SER A 79 20.50 41.17 16.53
N THR A 80 19.47 41.46 15.74
CA THR A 80 18.13 40.97 16.04
C THR A 80 18.07 39.56 15.50
N ARG A 81 17.95 38.60 16.42
CA ARG A 81 17.68 37.19 16.14
C ARG A 81 16.37 37.12 15.35
N ALA A 82 16.47 37.15 14.02
CA ALA A 82 15.36 36.89 13.13
C ALA A 82 14.84 35.49 13.49
N SER A 83 13.68 35.41 14.12
CA SER A 83 12.98 34.15 14.26
C SER A 83 12.64 33.69 12.84
N ALA A 84 13.38 32.69 12.35
CA ALA A 84 13.04 32.01 11.11
C ALA A 84 11.58 31.58 11.23
N ARG A 85 10.73 32.01 10.28
CA ARG A 85 9.34 31.55 10.24
C ARG A 85 9.36 30.02 10.20
N PRO A 86 8.59 29.33 11.06
CA PRO A 86 8.59 27.88 11.09
C PRO A 86 8.13 27.34 9.74
N ASN A 87 8.83 26.33 9.23
CA ASN A 87 8.49 25.66 7.97
C ASN A 87 7.05 25.10 8.09
N PRO A 88 6.14 25.36 7.13
CA PRO A 88 4.77 24.86 7.17
C PRO A 88 4.64 23.35 7.37
N ALA A 89 5.61 22.56 6.88
CA ALA A 89 5.63 21.12 7.08
C ALA A 89 5.92 20.73 8.55
N ASP A 90 6.75 21.50 9.26
CA ASP A 90 7.09 21.26 10.66
C ASP A 90 5.91 21.64 11.57
N VAL A 91 5.19 22.70 11.21
CA VAL A 91 3.95 23.13 11.90
C VAL A 91 2.88 22.05 11.77
N ALA A 92 2.58 21.62 10.53
CA ALA A 92 1.59 20.58 10.29
C ALA A 92 1.96 19.22 10.95
N GLU A 93 3.26 18.89 11.01
CA GLU A 93 3.73 17.73 11.78
C GLU A 93 3.40 17.89 13.27
N ARG A 94 3.85 18.99 13.86
CA ARG A 94 3.68 19.26 15.30
C ARG A 94 2.21 19.22 15.67
N ASP A 95 1.38 19.89 14.90
CA ASP A 95 -0.05 20.03 15.17
C ASP A 95 -0.71 18.63 15.13
N TYR A 96 -0.47 17.82 14.09
CA TYR A 96 -0.98 16.44 14.00
C TYR A 96 -0.58 15.56 15.18
N PHE A 97 0.70 15.52 15.54
CA PHE A 97 1.18 14.67 16.65
C PHE A 97 0.82 15.22 18.03
N SER A 98 0.38 16.47 18.13
CA SER A 98 -0.14 17.07 19.36
C SER A 98 -1.65 16.85 19.54
N GLU A 99 -2.39 16.85 18.43
CA GLU A 99 -3.86 16.68 18.41
C GLU A 99 -4.29 15.22 18.43
N ASN A 100 -3.42 14.30 18.00
CA ASN A 100 -3.69 12.86 17.98
C ASN A 100 -2.82 12.16 19.04
N PRO A 101 -3.39 11.34 19.94
CA PRO A 101 -2.64 10.65 20.96
C PRO A 101 -1.77 9.53 20.36
N PRO A 102 -0.60 9.23 20.95
CA PRO A 102 0.23 8.12 20.53
C PRO A 102 -0.46 6.77 20.77
N PRO A 103 -0.23 5.75 19.93
CA PRO A 103 -0.78 4.42 20.14
C PRO A 103 -0.11 3.74 21.34
N ALA A 104 -0.87 2.91 22.06
CA ALA A 104 -0.38 2.17 23.22
C ALA A 104 0.82 1.25 22.91
N THR A 105 0.96 0.81 21.65
CA THR A 105 2.05 -0.05 21.20
C THR A 105 3.35 0.70 20.90
N LEU A 106 3.35 2.04 20.91
CA LEU A 106 4.49 2.86 20.47
C LEU A 106 5.77 2.56 21.24
N GLU A 107 5.69 2.51 22.57
CA GLU A 107 6.85 2.29 23.44
C GLU A 107 7.48 0.90 23.22
N ALA A 108 6.63 -0.13 23.14
CA ALA A 108 7.06 -1.50 22.87
C ALA A 108 7.72 -1.62 21.49
N HIS A 109 7.10 -1.04 20.45
CA HIS A 109 7.65 -1.03 19.09
C HIS A 109 8.99 -0.27 19.01
N THR A 110 9.07 0.89 19.66
CA THR A 110 10.28 1.73 19.68
C THR A 110 11.42 0.99 20.37
N SER A 111 11.16 0.30 21.48
CA SER A 111 12.16 -0.47 22.20
C SER A 111 12.71 -1.63 21.36
N LEU A 112 11.82 -2.41 20.73
CA LEU A 112 12.21 -3.52 19.84
C LEU A 112 12.99 -3.03 18.62
N ALA A 113 12.53 -1.93 17.99
CA ALA A 113 13.20 -1.33 16.85
C ALA A 113 14.59 -0.83 17.22
N LYS A 114 14.73 -0.17 18.39
CA LYS A 114 16.01 0.34 18.87
C LYS A 114 17.02 -0.79 19.09
N GLU A 115 16.64 -1.85 19.79
CA GLU A 115 17.53 -3.00 20.01
C GLU A 115 18.01 -3.61 18.67
N PHE A 116 17.08 -3.79 17.73
CA PHE A 116 17.37 -4.32 16.41
C PHE A 116 18.31 -3.42 15.60
N ILE A 117 18.05 -2.11 15.58
CA ILE A 117 18.86 -1.13 14.86
C ILE A 117 20.27 -1.06 15.46
N ASP A 118 20.39 -0.96 16.78
CA ASP A 118 21.68 -0.88 17.47
C ASP A 118 22.53 -2.13 17.19
N PHE A 119 21.92 -3.32 17.26
CA PHE A 119 22.58 -4.59 16.95
C PHE A 119 23.20 -4.61 15.54
N HIS A 120 22.46 -4.15 14.53
CA HIS A 120 22.94 -4.14 13.14
C HIS A 120 23.84 -2.95 12.80
N ALA A 121 23.67 -1.82 13.50
CA ALA A 121 24.56 -0.67 13.37
C ALA A 121 25.98 -1.03 13.82
N VAL A 122 26.13 -1.73 14.96
CA VAL A 122 27.42 -2.25 15.44
C VAL A 122 28.03 -3.24 14.46
N ALA A 123 27.20 -4.09 13.84
CA ALA A 123 27.65 -5.05 12.83
C ALA A 123 27.98 -4.42 11.47
N GLY A 124 27.79 -3.10 11.29
CA GLY A 124 28.00 -2.40 10.02
C GLY A 124 27.06 -2.87 8.90
N ARG A 125 25.94 -3.52 9.24
CA ARG A 125 25.00 -4.08 8.27
C ARG A 125 24.05 -2.99 7.74
N ARG A 126 23.66 -3.11 6.47
CA ARG A 126 22.59 -2.29 5.89
C ARG A 126 21.24 -2.69 6.49
N VAL A 127 20.47 -1.71 6.93
CA VAL A 127 19.14 -1.92 7.52
C VAL A 127 18.11 -1.23 6.65
N VAL A 128 17.04 -1.94 6.31
CA VAL A 128 15.91 -1.39 5.57
C VAL A 128 14.64 -1.43 6.42
N LEU A 129 13.96 -0.29 6.52
CA LEU A 129 12.57 -0.21 6.96
C LEU A 129 11.67 -0.43 5.74
N VAL A 130 10.96 -1.55 5.69
CA VAL A 130 9.92 -1.82 4.70
C VAL A 130 8.56 -1.54 5.33
N THR A 131 7.79 -0.63 4.76
CA THR A 131 6.38 -0.46 5.12
C THR A 131 5.47 -1.24 4.17
N SER A 132 4.44 -1.92 4.69
CA SER A 132 3.59 -2.80 3.89
C SER A 132 2.12 -2.81 4.35
N GLY A 133 1.20 -3.03 3.41
CA GLY A 133 -0.23 -3.09 3.67
C GLY A 133 -0.91 -1.71 3.73
N GLY A 134 -2.22 -1.71 3.96
CA GLY A 134 -3.05 -0.50 4.00
C GLY A 134 -3.22 0.08 5.40
N THR A 135 -3.35 1.40 5.52
CA THR A 135 -3.82 2.04 6.76
C THR A 135 -5.33 2.17 6.77
N THR A 136 -5.93 2.09 7.96
CA THR A 136 -7.34 2.45 8.16
C THR A 136 -7.51 3.85 8.74
N VAL A 137 -8.66 4.45 8.45
CA VAL A 137 -9.16 5.67 9.07
C VAL A 137 -10.45 5.33 9.81
N PRO A 138 -10.41 5.21 11.15
CA PRO A 138 -11.61 5.07 11.95
C PRO A 138 -12.59 6.24 11.74
N LEU A 139 -13.89 5.94 11.68
CA LEU A 139 -14.93 6.97 11.64
C LEU A 139 -15.50 7.30 13.02
N GLU A 140 -15.35 6.37 13.97
CA GLU A 140 -15.81 6.48 15.36
C GLU A 140 -14.68 6.08 16.34
N ARG A 141 -14.68 6.65 17.56
CA ARG A 141 -13.67 6.36 18.59
C ARG A 141 -13.79 4.92 19.08
N GLN A 142 -15.01 4.46 19.31
CA GLN A 142 -15.34 3.05 19.43
C GLN A 142 -15.64 2.51 18.04
N THR A 143 -14.57 2.23 17.30
CA THR A 143 -14.61 1.99 15.86
C THR A 143 -15.48 0.78 15.51
N VAL A 144 -16.53 1.04 14.73
CA VAL A 144 -17.32 -0.01 14.05
C VAL A 144 -17.10 0.07 12.55
N ARG A 145 -16.86 1.28 12.02
CA ARG A 145 -16.63 1.53 10.60
C ARG A 145 -15.32 2.27 10.40
N PHE A 146 -14.67 1.99 9.28
CA PHE A 146 -13.43 2.63 8.89
C PHE A 146 -13.32 2.70 7.37
N ILE A 147 -12.54 3.67 6.89
CA ILE A 147 -12.07 3.72 5.51
C ILE A 147 -10.76 2.93 5.45
N ASP A 148 -10.57 2.10 4.43
CA ASP A 148 -9.36 1.29 4.25
C ASP A 148 -8.72 1.58 2.90
N ASN A 149 -7.40 1.76 2.91
CA ASN A 149 -6.62 1.83 1.68
C ASN A 149 -6.22 0.42 1.25
N PHE A 150 -6.81 -0.08 0.17
CA PHE A 150 -6.58 -1.46 -0.27
C PHE A 150 -5.11 -1.76 -0.54
N SER A 151 -4.53 -2.67 0.25
CA SER A 151 -3.23 -3.30 -0.02
C SER A 151 -3.10 -4.60 0.77
N ALA A 152 -3.01 -5.72 0.05
CA ALA A 152 -2.78 -7.04 0.65
C ALA A 152 -1.38 -7.17 1.28
N GLY A 153 -0.44 -6.28 0.93
CA GLY A 153 0.94 -6.33 1.42
C GLY A 153 1.89 -7.20 0.58
N THR A 154 1.46 -7.68 -0.60
CA THR A 154 2.27 -8.55 -1.48
C THR A 154 3.62 -7.92 -1.83
N ARG A 155 3.62 -6.66 -2.29
CA ARG A 155 4.85 -5.92 -2.65
C ARG A 155 5.82 -5.88 -1.48
N GLY A 156 5.37 -5.38 -0.32
CA GLY A 156 6.23 -5.23 0.84
C GLY A 156 6.76 -6.58 1.35
N ALA A 157 5.90 -7.59 1.49
CA ALA A 157 6.30 -8.91 2.00
C ALA A 157 7.31 -9.60 1.07
N THR A 158 7.09 -9.50 -0.25
CA THR A 158 7.99 -10.07 -1.27
C THR A 158 9.31 -9.30 -1.30
N SER A 159 9.27 -7.97 -1.30
CA SER A 159 10.48 -7.12 -1.24
C SER A 159 11.33 -7.40 -0.02
N ALA A 160 10.72 -7.63 1.15
CA ALA A 160 11.44 -8.00 2.36
C ALA A 160 12.19 -9.34 2.22
N GLU A 161 11.62 -10.35 1.57
CA GLU A 161 12.32 -11.62 1.29
C GLU A 161 13.56 -11.39 0.41
N TYR A 162 13.44 -10.60 -0.66
CA TYR A 162 14.56 -10.29 -1.55
C TYR A 162 15.61 -9.38 -0.87
N PHE A 163 15.22 -8.45 0.00
CA PHE A 163 16.18 -7.68 0.80
C PHE A 163 16.97 -8.57 1.75
N LEU A 164 16.32 -9.53 2.41
CA LEU A 164 17.00 -10.53 3.26
C LEU A 164 18.00 -11.36 2.45
N GLN A 165 17.64 -11.75 1.21
CA GLN A 165 18.53 -12.45 0.29
C GLN A 165 19.73 -11.57 -0.13
N ALA A 166 19.52 -10.28 -0.33
CA ALA A 166 20.56 -9.28 -0.60
C ALA A 166 21.41 -8.92 0.64
N GLY A 167 21.20 -9.58 1.79
CA GLY A 167 22.03 -9.43 2.99
C GLY A 167 21.65 -8.24 3.89
N TYR A 168 20.52 -7.58 3.63
CA TYR A 168 19.98 -6.55 4.52
C TYR A 168 19.41 -7.17 5.79
N ALA A 169 19.41 -6.39 6.87
CA ALA A 169 18.48 -6.59 7.96
C ALA A 169 17.19 -5.80 7.67
N VAL A 170 16.04 -6.43 7.88
CA VAL A 170 14.72 -5.88 7.53
C VAL A 170 13.90 -5.61 8.78
N LEU A 171 13.52 -4.35 8.95
CA LEU A 171 12.42 -3.95 9.83
C LEU A 171 11.15 -3.87 8.98
N PHE A 172 10.19 -4.75 9.26
CA PHE A 172 8.95 -4.89 8.51
C PHE A 172 7.77 -4.30 9.28
N LEU A 173 7.46 -3.03 9.02
CA LEU A 173 6.31 -2.32 9.58
C LEU A 173 5.09 -2.61 8.69
N HIS A 174 4.09 -3.33 9.19
CA HIS A 174 3.04 -3.88 8.33
C HIS A 174 1.64 -3.79 8.92
N ARG A 175 0.63 -3.72 8.05
CA ARG A 175 -0.77 -3.80 8.47
C ARG A 175 -1.02 -5.14 9.17
N GLN A 176 -1.61 -5.11 10.35
CA GLN A 176 -2.01 -6.32 11.08
C GLN A 176 -2.86 -7.22 10.17
N PHE A 177 -2.54 -8.52 10.16
CA PHE A 177 -3.16 -9.54 9.31
C PHE A 177 -2.94 -9.41 7.79
N SER A 178 -2.14 -8.44 7.33
CA SER A 178 -1.66 -8.43 5.95
C SER A 178 -0.54 -9.44 5.72
N LEU A 179 -0.13 -9.59 4.46
CA LEU A 179 0.96 -10.46 4.08
C LEU A 179 2.27 -10.12 4.77
N GLN A 180 2.93 -11.16 5.27
CA GLN A 180 4.24 -11.08 5.91
C GLN A 180 5.26 -11.94 5.14
N PRO A 181 6.57 -11.61 5.23
CA PRO A 181 7.63 -12.38 4.59
C PRO A 181 7.56 -13.84 5.01
N TYR A 182 7.77 -14.75 4.06
CA TYR A 182 7.72 -16.20 4.20
C TYR A 182 6.34 -16.81 4.46
N SER A 183 5.50 -16.22 5.32
CA SER A 183 4.15 -16.74 5.57
C SER A 183 3.22 -16.51 4.37
N ARG A 184 3.46 -15.47 3.57
CA ARG A 184 2.67 -15.13 2.38
C ARG A 184 2.50 -16.27 1.36
N HIS A 185 3.40 -17.24 1.37
CA HIS A 185 3.34 -18.41 0.50
C HIS A 185 2.18 -19.36 0.86
N TYR A 186 1.55 -19.18 2.02
CA TYR A 186 0.51 -20.07 2.57
C TYR A 186 -0.74 -19.34 3.10
N SER A 187 -0.68 -18.03 3.38
CA SER A 187 -1.75 -17.29 4.07
C SER A 187 -2.75 -16.57 3.15
N HIS A 188 -2.49 -16.49 1.85
CA HIS A 188 -3.38 -15.88 0.85
C HIS A 188 -3.77 -16.84 -0.27
N ALA A 189 -3.43 -18.13 -0.13
CA ALA A 189 -3.97 -19.12 -1.04
C ALA A 189 -5.50 -19.13 -0.88
N THR A 190 -6.20 -19.38 -1.98
CA THR A 190 -7.58 -19.91 -1.94
C THR A 190 -7.71 -21.11 -1.01
N ASP A 191 -6.59 -21.78 -0.76
CA ASP A 191 -6.46 -22.98 0.03
C ASP A 191 -6.16 -22.66 1.51
N CYS A 192 -6.77 -23.43 2.41
CA CYS A 192 -6.50 -23.39 3.83
C CYS A 192 -5.07 -23.86 4.13
N PHE A 193 -4.47 -23.39 5.22
CA PHE A 193 -3.16 -23.89 5.67
C PHE A 193 -3.12 -25.42 5.81
N LEU A 194 -4.23 -26.04 6.21
CA LEU A 194 -4.32 -27.50 6.34
C LEU A 194 -4.30 -28.23 4.99
N ASP A 195 -4.62 -27.54 3.89
CA ASP A 195 -4.59 -28.14 2.55
C ASP A 195 -3.16 -28.42 2.06
N PHE A 196 -2.14 -27.82 2.68
CA PHE A 196 -0.74 -28.12 2.40
C PHE A 196 -0.24 -29.38 3.10
N LEU A 197 -1.04 -29.96 4.01
CA LEU A 197 -0.63 -31.02 4.93
C LEU A 197 -1.40 -32.33 4.66
N HIS A 198 -0.82 -33.45 5.08
CA HIS A 198 -1.47 -34.77 5.15
C HIS A 198 -0.94 -35.54 6.37
N GLU A 199 -1.68 -36.56 6.78
CA GLU A 199 -1.26 -37.47 7.85
C GLU A 199 -0.29 -38.51 7.28
N GLY A 200 0.88 -38.64 7.92
CA GLY A 200 1.89 -39.64 7.61
C GLY A 200 1.53 -41.03 8.17
N PRO A 201 2.25 -42.09 7.75
CA PRO A 201 1.95 -43.48 8.15
C PRO A 201 2.02 -43.74 9.66
N ASP A 202 2.70 -42.88 10.41
CA ASP A 202 2.91 -42.94 11.86
C ASP A 202 2.01 -41.95 12.65
N GLY A 203 1.05 -41.29 11.98
CA GLY A 203 0.22 -40.23 12.57
C GLY A 203 0.94 -38.88 12.67
N SER A 204 2.13 -38.73 12.07
CA SER A 204 2.81 -37.44 11.97
C SER A 204 2.15 -36.51 10.95
N VAL A 205 2.32 -35.20 11.11
CA VAL A 205 1.82 -34.20 10.14
C VAL A 205 2.93 -33.91 9.13
N VAL A 206 2.66 -34.16 7.85
CA VAL A 206 3.64 -34.06 6.77
C VAL A 206 3.13 -33.15 5.65
N ALA A 207 4.00 -32.32 5.08
CA ALA A 207 3.66 -31.54 3.90
C ALA A 207 3.37 -32.45 2.69
N LYS A 208 2.35 -32.13 1.88
CA LYS A 208 2.08 -32.84 0.62
C LYS A 208 3.29 -32.71 -0.32
N GLU A 209 3.56 -33.78 -1.07
CA GLU A 209 4.79 -33.91 -1.88
C GLU A 209 4.96 -32.77 -2.90
N GLU A 210 3.86 -32.32 -3.50
CA GLU A 210 3.83 -31.21 -4.47
C GLU A 210 4.27 -29.85 -3.89
N TYR A 211 4.07 -29.62 -2.59
CA TYR A 211 4.47 -28.37 -1.92
C TYR A 211 5.80 -28.48 -1.18
N ARG A 212 6.25 -29.71 -0.90
CA ARG A 212 7.38 -30.02 -0.02
C ARG A 212 8.67 -29.27 -0.38
N ALA A 213 9.05 -29.28 -1.66
CA ALA A 213 10.28 -28.63 -2.12
C ALA A 213 10.28 -27.11 -1.86
N LYS A 214 9.16 -26.44 -2.16
CA LYS A 214 8.97 -25.01 -1.89
C LYS A 214 8.94 -24.74 -0.38
N MET A 215 8.20 -25.55 0.38
CA MET A 215 8.09 -25.41 1.84
C MET A 215 9.44 -25.52 2.55
N VAL A 216 10.26 -26.51 2.20
CA VAL A 216 11.62 -26.67 2.76
C VAL A 216 12.48 -25.44 2.46
N THR A 217 12.38 -24.89 1.24
CA THR A 217 13.14 -23.70 0.83
C THR A 217 12.75 -22.48 1.66
N VAL A 218 11.45 -22.18 1.74
CA VAL A 218 10.91 -21.05 2.53
C VAL A 218 11.24 -21.22 4.01
N LEU A 219 11.09 -22.42 4.56
CA LEU A 219 11.39 -22.74 5.96
C LEU A 219 12.86 -22.48 6.29
N ARG A 220 13.79 -22.93 5.43
CA ARG A 220 15.23 -22.69 5.61
C ARG A 220 15.55 -21.19 5.61
N GLN A 221 14.97 -20.42 4.68
CA GLN A 221 15.17 -18.98 4.62
C GLN A 221 14.62 -18.28 5.87
N TYR A 222 13.41 -18.64 6.33
CA TYR A 222 12.81 -18.11 7.56
C TYR A 222 13.67 -18.39 8.79
N HIS A 223 14.12 -19.65 8.98
CA HIS A 223 15.00 -20.00 10.09
C HIS A 223 16.34 -19.28 10.03
N ALA A 224 16.93 -19.12 8.84
CA ALA A 224 18.17 -18.37 8.68
C ALA A 224 17.99 -16.89 9.05
N ALA A 225 16.88 -16.27 8.66
CA ALA A 225 16.56 -14.89 9.03
C ALA A 225 16.37 -14.73 10.55
N LYS A 226 15.67 -15.67 11.20
CA LYS A 226 15.48 -15.69 12.65
C LYS A 226 16.78 -15.90 13.41
N ALA A 227 17.55 -16.92 13.05
CA ALA A 227 18.81 -17.26 13.73
C ALA A 227 19.82 -16.12 13.68
N LYS A 228 19.88 -15.38 12.56
CA LYS A 228 20.77 -14.23 12.36
C LYS A 228 20.16 -12.89 12.83
N LYS A 229 18.98 -12.92 13.45
CA LYS A 229 18.21 -11.73 13.86
C LYS A 229 18.05 -10.71 12.74
N LEU A 230 17.80 -11.15 11.51
CA LEU A 230 17.72 -10.30 10.31
C LEU A 230 16.33 -9.73 10.05
N LEU A 231 15.28 -10.25 10.70
CA LEU A 231 13.91 -9.82 10.46
C LEU A 231 13.21 -9.45 11.77
N LEU A 232 12.76 -8.20 11.88
CA LEU A 232 11.85 -7.71 12.93
C LEU A 232 10.53 -7.29 12.28
N THR A 233 9.40 -7.77 12.78
CA THR A 233 8.06 -7.45 12.28
C THR A 233 7.29 -6.65 13.31
N LEU A 234 6.77 -5.48 12.94
CA LEU A 234 5.96 -4.62 13.81
C LEU A 234 4.61 -4.34 13.14
N PRO A 235 3.47 -4.64 13.79
CA PRO A 235 2.15 -4.39 13.21
C PRO A 235 1.70 -2.93 13.37
N PHE A 236 0.82 -2.46 12.49
CA PHE A 236 0.00 -1.26 12.66
C PHE A 236 -1.41 -1.53 12.11
N THR A 237 -2.38 -0.68 12.44
CA THR A 237 -3.73 -0.78 11.83
C THR A 237 -4.16 0.57 11.27
N THR A 238 -4.18 1.60 12.10
CA THR A 238 -4.66 2.92 11.70
C THR A 238 -3.56 3.77 11.06
N ILE A 239 -3.97 4.84 10.36
CA ILE A 239 -3.05 5.87 9.88
C ILE A 239 -2.26 6.52 11.03
N THR A 240 -2.89 6.73 12.18
CA THR A 240 -2.23 7.29 13.36
C THR A 240 -1.16 6.35 13.90
N ASP A 241 -1.47 5.05 14.03
CA ASP A 241 -0.49 4.04 14.45
C ASP A 241 0.74 4.07 13.53
N TYR A 242 0.48 4.04 12.22
CA TYR A 242 1.50 4.06 11.19
C TYR A 242 2.40 5.28 11.31
N LEU A 243 1.84 6.49 11.42
CA LEU A 243 2.61 7.74 11.45
C LEU A 243 3.46 7.87 12.70
N PHE A 244 2.92 7.53 13.88
CA PHE A 244 3.68 7.55 15.14
C PHE A 244 4.86 6.56 15.11
N VAL A 245 4.60 5.32 14.69
CA VAL A 245 5.62 4.28 14.66
C VAL A 245 6.66 4.56 13.57
N LEU A 246 6.24 5.02 12.38
CA LEU A 246 7.15 5.42 11.30
C LEU A 246 8.09 6.54 11.75
N ARG A 247 7.55 7.58 12.40
CA ARG A 247 8.34 8.69 12.93
C ARG A 247 9.40 8.22 13.92
N ALA A 248 8.99 7.44 14.91
CA ALA A 248 9.89 6.93 15.93
C ALA A 248 11.01 6.07 15.32
N ILE A 249 10.66 5.14 14.43
CA ILE A 249 11.64 4.24 13.80
C ILE A 249 12.59 5.01 12.88
N ALA A 250 12.08 5.93 12.05
CA ALA A 250 12.92 6.73 11.17
C ALA A 250 13.97 7.54 11.96
N GLN A 251 13.58 8.13 13.10
CA GLN A 251 14.52 8.82 13.99
C GLN A 251 15.54 7.87 14.64
N LEU A 252 15.12 6.67 15.04
CA LEU A 252 16.01 5.65 15.58
C LEU A 252 17.02 5.11 14.55
N MET A 253 16.73 5.23 13.25
CA MET A 253 17.62 4.76 12.18
C MET A 253 18.82 5.69 11.93
N ARG A 254 18.87 6.90 12.52
CA ARG A 254 19.96 7.87 12.32
C ARG A 254 21.39 7.30 12.52
N PRO A 255 21.68 6.46 13.54
CA PRO A 255 23.02 5.89 13.72
C PRO A 255 23.51 5.03 12.56
N LEU A 256 22.62 4.58 11.66
CA LEU A 256 22.98 3.83 10.46
C LEU A 256 23.60 4.74 9.38
N GLY A 257 23.38 6.05 9.46
CA GLY A 257 23.76 7.03 8.45
C GLY A 257 23.27 6.60 7.05
N PRO A 258 24.14 6.63 6.02
CA PRO A 258 23.75 6.27 4.67
C PRO A 258 23.49 4.78 4.45
N ARG A 259 23.71 3.92 5.45
CA ARG A 259 23.37 2.47 5.37
C ARG A 259 21.91 2.17 5.73
N GLY A 260 21.18 3.17 6.24
CA GLY A 260 19.74 3.09 6.48
C GLY A 260 18.96 3.33 5.20
N LEU A 261 17.98 2.47 4.91
CA LEU A 261 17.07 2.60 3.77
C LEU A 261 15.62 2.60 4.26
N LEU A 262 14.82 3.55 3.79
CA LEU A 262 13.38 3.55 3.98
C LEU A 262 12.71 3.18 2.66
N TYR A 263 12.01 2.05 2.65
CA TYR A 263 11.27 1.50 1.51
C TYR A 263 9.77 1.56 1.82
N LEU A 264 9.13 2.66 1.39
CA LEU A 264 7.79 3.05 1.84
C LEU A 264 6.70 2.51 0.89
N ALA A 265 6.38 1.22 1.01
CA ALA A 265 5.41 0.53 0.15
C ALA A 265 4.00 0.38 0.75
N ALA A 266 3.75 0.91 1.94
CA ALA A 266 2.40 0.94 2.52
C ALA A 266 1.45 1.84 1.73
N ALA A 267 0.18 1.44 1.65
CA ALA A 267 -0.90 2.25 1.09
C ALA A 267 -1.46 3.15 2.20
N VAL A 268 -0.85 4.33 2.33
CA VAL A 268 -1.16 5.32 3.37
C VAL A 268 -2.38 6.14 2.97
N SER A 269 -3.33 6.33 3.89
CA SER A 269 -4.52 7.13 3.68
C SER A 269 -4.15 8.60 3.43
N ASP A 270 -4.73 9.19 2.38
CA ASP A 270 -4.51 10.60 2.03
C ASP A 270 -5.38 11.56 2.85
N PHE A 271 -6.44 11.03 3.46
CA PHE A 271 -7.41 11.76 4.26
C PHE A 271 -7.66 11.04 5.60
N PHE A 272 -8.09 11.77 6.63
CA PHE A 272 -8.41 11.23 7.95
C PHE A 272 -9.55 12.04 8.63
N VAL A 273 -10.11 11.50 9.72
CA VAL A 273 -11.05 12.23 10.58
C VAL A 273 -10.29 12.73 11.82
N PRO A 274 -10.22 14.04 12.09
CA PRO A 274 -9.62 14.55 13.33
C PRO A 274 -10.35 14.03 14.56
N LEU A 275 -9.59 13.68 15.60
CA LEU A 275 -10.13 13.05 16.81
C LEU A 275 -11.24 13.88 17.49
N GLU A 276 -11.10 15.22 17.46
CA GLU A 276 -12.08 16.16 18.01
C GLU A 276 -13.45 16.12 17.31
N ARG A 277 -13.48 15.69 16.05
CA ARG A 277 -14.71 15.57 15.24
C ARG A 277 -15.27 14.15 15.17
N MET A 278 -14.54 13.17 15.71
CA MET A 278 -14.98 11.78 15.72
C MET A 278 -16.11 11.55 16.73
N GLN A 279 -17.17 10.88 16.29
CA GLN A 279 -18.22 10.40 17.18
C GLN A 279 -17.68 9.33 18.13
N GLU A 280 -18.12 9.33 19.39
CA GLU A 280 -17.67 8.33 20.36
C GLU A 280 -18.16 6.93 19.99
N HIS A 281 -19.44 6.81 19.61
CA HIS A 281 -20.11 5.55 19.32
C HIS A 281 -20.51 5.43 17.85
N LYS A 282 -20.91 4.21 17.46
CA LYS A 282 -21.41 3.85 16.12
C LYS A 282 -22.39 4.91 15.57
N ILE A 283 -22.08 5.45 14.39
CA ILE A 283 -22.99 6.35 13.66
C ILE A 283 -24.28 5.59 13.33
N GLN A 284 -25.43 6.14 13.72
CA GLN A 284 -26.73 5.48 13.59
C GLN A 284 -27.35 5.73 12.20
N SER A 285 -28.05 4.73 11.66
CA SER A 285 -28.71 4.80 10.35
C SER A 285 -30.20 5.18 10.42
N THR A 286 -30.76 5.29 11.63
CA THR A 286 -32.18 5.50 11.89
C THR A 286 -32.37 6.18 13.25
N ASN A 287 -33.41 6.99 13.39
CA ASN A 287 -33.87 7.59 14.66
C ASN A 287 -34.49 6.58 15.64
N ALA A 288 -34.16 5.30 15.55
CA ALA A 288 -34.77 4.24 16.37
C ALA A 288 -34.53 4.44 17.87
N THR A 289 -33.46 5.16 18.25
CA THR A 289 -33.13 5.50 19.63
C THR A 289 -33.88 6.73 20.16
N ASP A 290 -34.46 7.57 19.30
CA ASP A 290 -35.20 8.77 19.72
C ASP A 290 -36.52 8.40 20.41
N ALA A 291 -37.03 7.19 20.20
CA ALA A 291 -38.22 6.64 20.85
C ALA A 291 -37.97 6.10 22.27
N SER A 292 -36.72 6.14 22.77
CA SER A 292 -36.33 5.55 24.07
C SER A 292 -36.02 6.57 25.17
N THR A 293 -36.19 7.86 24.93
CA THR A 293 -36.21 8.87 25.99
C THR A 293 -37.54 8.78 26.75
N PRO A 294 -37.54 8.47 28.07
CA PRO A 294 -38.76 8.55 28.85
C PRO A 294 -39.22 10.01 28.92
N GLU A 295 -40.47 10.24 28.53
CA GLU A 295 -41.19 11.50 28.76
C GLU A 295 -41.01 11.95 30.22
N GLY A 296 -40.39 13.12 30.43
CA GLY A 296 -40.00 13.53 31.76
C GLY A 296 -39.51 14.97 31.88
N LYS A 297 -40.43 15.91 31.63
CA LYS A 297 -40.51 17.31 32.11
C LYS A 297 -40.11 18.42 31.13
N GLY A 298 -41.10 19.28 30.89
CA GLY A 298 -40.90 20.72 30.67
C GLY A 298 -41.01 21.14 29.23
N SER A 299 -42.24 21.40 28.80
CA SER A 299 -42.56 22.25 27.66
C SER A 299 -41.89 23.62 27.78
N GLU A 300 -40.89 23.87 26.94
CA GLU A 300 -40.62 25.22 26.43
C GLU A 300 -40.77 25.15 24.91
N GLU A 301 -41.78 25.86 24.43
CA GLU A 301 -42.00 26.14 23.01
C GLU A 301 -40.73 26.81 22.45
N ARG A 302 -39.99 26.08 21.62
CA ARG A 302 -39.10 26.72 20.66
C ARG A 302 -39.86 26.80 19.35
N GLU A 303 -40.19 28.04 19.02
CA GLU A 303 -40.76 28.50 17.77
C GLU A 303 -40.12 27.76 16.57
N GLY A 304 -40.97 27.33 15.65
CA GLY A 304 -40.56 26.80 14.36
C GLY A 304 -39.79 27.85 13.60
N GLY A 305 -38.46 27.78 13.68
CA GLY A 305 -37.60 28.23 12.61
C GLY A 305 -37.67 27.18 11.51
N GLU A 306 -38.37 27.51 10.42
CA GLU A 306 -38.03 26.96 9.13
C GLU A 306 -36.53 27.25 8.92
N GLU A 307 -35.67 26.25 9.13
CA GLU A 307 -34.32 26.33 8.63
C GLU A 307 -34.46 26.46 7.12
N GLU A 308 -34.29 27.68 6.61
CA GLU A 308 -34.08 27.93 5.19
C GLU A 308 -33.01 26.93 4.73
N GLU A 309 -33.45 25.89 4.02
CA GLU A 309 -32.56 24.94 3.37
C GLU A 309 -31.67 25.74 2.43
N VAL A 310 -30.44 26.02 2.87
CA VAL A 310 -29.46 26.75 2.06
C VAL A 310 -29.35 26.02 0.73
N PHE A 311 -29.83 26.67 -0.31
CA PHE A 311 -29.96 26.18 -1.68
C PHE A 311 -28.55 25.94 -2.26
N ASP A 312 -27.94 24.80 -1.97
CA ASP A 312 -26.67 24.39 -2.58
C ASP A 312 -26.97 23.89 -4.00
N ASN A 313 -26.81 24.79 -4.97
CA ASN A 313 -27.28 24.69 -6.36
C ASN A 313 -26.50 23.66 -7.22
N PHE A 314 -25.92 22.62 -6.61
CA PHE A 314 -25.06 21.65 -7.30
C PHE A 314 -25.34 20.16 -6.96
N ASP A 315 -26.41 19.84 -6.24
CA ASP A 315 -26.80 18.44 -5.95
C ASP A 315 -27.83 17.92 -6.96
N SER A 316 -27.37 17.59 -8.18
CA SER A 316 -28.24 17.04 -9.25
C SER A 316 -28.41 15.52 -9.17
N SER A 317 -28.56 14.95 -7.95
CA SER A 317 -28.88 13.53 -7.76
C SER A 317 -30.15 13.39 -6.90
N PRO A 318 -31.36 13.37 -7.50
CA PRO A 318 -32.63 13.29 -6.78
C PRO A 318 -32.98 11.88 -6.24
N ALA A 319 -32.09 10.88 -6.34
CA ALA A 319 -32.46 9.47 -6.10
C ALA A 319 -32.56 9.07 -4.60
N VAL A 320 -31.95 9.83 -3.68
CA VAL A 320 -31.98 9.52 -2.23
C VAL A 320 -32.29 10.79 -1.44
N PRO A 321 -33.35 10.82 -0.60
CA PRO A 321 -33.62 11.94 0.30
C PRO A 321 -32.40 12.25 1.18
N ARG A 322 -32.07 13.53 1.40
CA ARG A 322 -30.93 13.94 2.26
C ARG A 322 -30.98 13.30 3.65
N SER A 323 -32.18 13.12 4.22
CA SER A 323 -32.43 12.43 5.49
C SER A 323 -32.03 10.94 5.53
N LYS A 324 -31.64 10.35 4.39
CA LYS A 324 -31.18 8.97 4.26
C LYS A 324 -29.72 8.86 3.78
N ARG A 325 -28.99 9.98 3.67
CA ARG A 325 -27.60 10.00 3.22
C ARG A 325 -26.64 10.01 4.41
N LEU A 326 -25.48 9.38 4.25
CA LEU A 326 -24.33 9.54 5.13
C LEU A 326 -23.30 10.41 4.41
N ILE A 327 -22.99 11.57 4.96
CA ILE A 327 -21.93 12.46 4.50
C ILE A 327 -20.76 12.32 5.48
N VAL A 328 -19.56 12.09 4.95
CA VAL A 328 -18.33 11.94 5.75
C VAL A 328 -17.35 13.01 5.32
N ASP A 329 -17.09 13.96 6.20
CA ASP A 329 -16.10 15.00 5.99
C ASP A 329 -14.73 14.54 6.49
N LEU A 330 -13.71 14.66 5.63
CA LEU A 330 -12.35 14.19 5.90
C LEU A 330 -11.34 15.30 5.65
N ASP A 331 -10.31 15.38 6.49
CA ASP A 331 -9.19 16.31 6.32
C ASP A 331 -8.03 15.63 5.61
N PRO A 332 -7.24 16.36 4.81
CA PRO A 332 -6.03 15.81 4.22
C PRO A 332 -5.01 15.46 5.31
N VAL A 333 -4.44 14.26 5.22
CA VAL A 333 -3.31 13.86 6.07
C VAL A 333 -2.10 14.75 5.74
N PRO A 334 -1.41 15.33 6.75
CA PRO A 334 -0.22 16.11 6.52
C PRO A 334 0.83 15.32 5.72
N LYS A 335 1.57 16.02 4.85
CA LYS A 335 2.52 15.34 3.95
C LYS A 335 3.89 15.15 4.62
N PHE A 336 3.99 14.10 5.45
CA PHE A 336 5.17 13.78 6.28
C PHE A 336 6.44 13.33 5.54
N LEU A 337 6.37 13.07 4.22
CA LEU A 337 7.55 12.68 3.44
C LEU A 337 8.66 13.74 3.45
N LYS A 338 8.30 15.02 3.53
CA LYS A 338 9.30 16.10 3.65
C LYS A 338 10.02 16.02 4.99
N ASN A 339 9.28 15.83 6.07
CA ASN A 339 9.79 15.70 7.43
C ASN A 339 10.68 14.46 7.60
N LEU A 340 10.38 13.38 6.87
CA LEU A 340 11.23 12.20 6.78
C LEU A 340 12.63 12.53 6.25
N VAL A 341 12.70 13.31 5.17
CA VAL A 341 13.94 13.70 4.47
C VAL A 341 14.70 14.76 5.27
N ASP A 342 14.03 15.84 5.68
CA ASP A 342 14.70 17.00 6.28
C ASP A 342 14.96 16.81 7.78
N GLY A 343 14.18 15.96 8.45
CA GLY A 343 14.17 15.82 9.90
C GLY A 343 14.51 14.41 10.37
N TRP A 344 13.70 13.41 10.04
CA TRP A 344 13.72 12.15 10.78
C TRP A 344 14.94 11.28 10.44
N ALA A 345 15.27 11.11 9.15
CA ALA A 345 16.37 10.26 8.68
C ALA A 345 17.17 10.89 7.52
N PRO A 346 17.84 12.04 7.73
CA PRO A 346 18.41 12.84 6.64
C PRO A 346 19.56 12.18 5.87
N GLU A 347 20.32 11.28 6.51
CA GLU A 347 21.44 10.59 5.87
C GLU A 347 21.00 9.31 5.12
N GLY A 348 19.85 8.76 5.47
CA GLY A 348 19.36 7.50 4.90
C GLY A 348 18.85 7.65 3.47
N MET A 349 18.90 6.56 2.70
CA MET A 349 18.22 6.53 1.40
C MET A 349 16.71 6.37 1.62
N ILE A 350 15.90 7.08 0.85
CA ILE A 350 14.43 7.07 0.96
C ILE A 350 13.85 6.76 -0.41
N VAL A 351 13.11 5.65 -0.48
CA VAL A 351 12.39 5.13 -1.64
C VAL A 351 10.91 5.17 -1.33
N SER A 352 10.13 5.87 -2.15
CA SER A 352 8.67 5.91 -2.04
C SER A 352 7.99 5.21 -3.22
N PHE A 353 6.72 4.88 -3.04
CA PHE A 353 5.89 4.28 -4.09
C PHE A 353 4.84 5.25 -4.60
N LYS A 354 4.52 5.15 -5.89
CA LYS A 354 3.39 5.85 -6.51
C LYS A 354 2.53 4.87 -7.29
N LEU A 355 1.34 4.61 -6.78
CA LEU A 355 0.32 3.81 -7.45
C LEU A 355 -0.62 4.75 -8.20
N GLU A 356 -0.81 4.51 -9.49
CA GLU A 356 -1.83 5.19 -10.31
C GLU A 356 -2.63 4.17 -11.12
N THR A 357 -3.78 4.60 -11.63
CA THR A 357 -4.60 3.82 -12.57
C THR A 357 -4.51 4.38 -13.99
N ASP A 358 -4.16 5.65 -14.13
CA ASP A 358 -3.99 6.33 -15.40
C ASP A 358 -2.49 6.41 -15.78
N PRO A 359 -2.07 5.81 -16.92
CA PRO A 359 -0.69 5.84 -17.38
C PRO A 359 -0.15 7.25 -17.64
N SER A 360 -1.01 8.19 -18.06
CA SER A 360 -0.59 9.53 -18.49
C SER A 360 -0.06 10.39 -17.34
N ILE A 361 -0.48 10.10 -16.10
CA ILE A 361 -0.14 10.90 -14.92
C ILE A 361 0.93 10.27 -14.04
N LEU A 362 1.29 8.99 -14.24
CA LEU A 362 2.18 8.25 -13.34
C LEU A 362 3.56 8.90 -13.20
N VAL A 363 4.27 9.07 -14.31
CA VAL A 363 5.63 9.63 -14.31
C VAL A 363 5.61 11.08 -13.86
N HIS A 364 4.60 11.86 -14.30
CA HIS A 364 4.45 13.25 -13.88
C HIS A 364 4.26 13.38 -12.36
N LYS A 365 3.37 12.59 -11.76
CA LYS A 365 3.17 12.59 -10.30
C LYS A 365 4.38 12.05 -9.54
N ALA A 366 5.13 11.11 -10.11
CA ALA A 366 6.38 10.65 -9.53
C ALA A 366 7.44 11.76 -9.49
N LYS A 367 7.65 12.47 -10.59
CA LYS A 367 8.56 13.63 -10.67
C LYS A 367 8.13 14.74 -9.71
N TYR A 368 6.85 15.09 -9.69
CA TYR A 368 6.30 16.06 -8.74
C TYR A 368 6.57 15.67 -7.26
N SER A 369 6.47 14.38 -6.93
CA SER A 369 6.79 13.87 -5.59
C SER A 369 8.27 14.06 -5.24
N LEU A 370 9.18 13.80 -6.18
CA LEU A 370 10.62 14.04 -5.99
C LEU A 370 10.91 15.52 -5.78
N ASP A 371 10.33 16.39 -6.61
CA ASP A 371 10.55 17.84 -6.50
C ASP A 371 10.04 18.38 -5.16
N ARG A 372 8.88 17.89 -4.71
CA ARG A 372 8.26 18.34 -3.45
C ARG A 372 8.97 17.84 -2.20
N TYR A 373 9.39 16.57 -2.19
CA TYR A 373 9.89 15.91 -0.99
C TYR A 373 11.41 15.69 -0.99
N GLN A 374 12.10 15.87 -2.12
CA GLN A 374 13.56 15.77 -2.26
C GLN A 374 14.15 14.43 -1.77
N HIS A 375 13.40 13.34 -1.94
CA HIS A 375 13.86 11.98 -1.65
C HIS A 375 14.52 11.34 -2.88
N HIS A 376 15.05 10.13 -2.72
CA HIS A 376 16.07 9.59 -3.61
C HIS A 376 15.50 8.83 -4.82
N LEU A 377 14.34 8.18 -4.65
CA LEU A 377 13.71 7.37 -5.68
C LEU A 377 12.19 7.30 -5.47
N VAL A 378 11.44 7.44 -6.55
CA VAL A 378 10.03 7.02 -6.62
C VAL A 378 9.93 5.80 -7.51
N ILE A 379 9.34 4.73 -6.99
CA ILE A 379 8.95 3.56 -7.77
C ILE A 379 7.48 3.71 -8.13
N GLY A 380 7.22 4.05 -9.40
CA GLY A 380 5.89 4.17 -9.96
C GLY A 380 5.36 2.83 -10.47
N ASN A 381 4.07 2.56 -10.26
CA ASN A 381 3.42 1.37 -10.80
C ASN A 381 1.95 1.64 -11.13
N LEU A 382 1.47 1.05 -12.23
CA LEU A 382 0.05 1.07 -12.57
C LEU A 382 -0.68 -0.09 -11.91
N LEU A 383 -1.91 0.14 -11.44
CA LEU A 383 -2.69 -0.90 -10.76
C LEU A 383 -2.81 -2.19 -11.60
N ALA A 384 -3.07 -2.03 -12.90
CA ALA A 384 -3.27 -3.13 -13.84
C ALA A 384 -1.99 -3.91 -14.14
N THR A 385 -0.83 -3.24 -14.21
CA THR A 385 0.45 -3.85 -14.63
C THR A 385 1.47 -4.02 -13.51
N ARG A 386 1.12 -3.69 -12.24
CA ARG A 386 2.05 -3.69 -11.08
C ARG A 386 2.82 -4.99 -10.86
N LYS A 387 2.32 -6.14 -11.30
CA LYS A 387 3.05 -7.42 -11.18
C LYS A 387 4.08 -7.62 -12.29
N TRP A 388 3.92 -6.92 -13.40
CA TRP A 388 4.70 -7.09 -14.63
C TRP A 388 5.74 -6.00 -14.83
N GLU A 389 5.48 -4.78 -14.39
CA GLU A 389 6.41 -3.67 -14.53
C GLU A 389 6.32 -2.63 -13.42
N VAL A 390 7.39 -1.87 -13.29
CA VAL A 390 7.47 -0.62 -12.53
C VAL A 390 8.38 0.38 -13.24
N VAL A 391 8.21 1.66 -12.96
CA VAL A 391 9.12 2.73 -13.42
C VAL A 391 9.90 3.29 -12.24
N PHE A 392 11.21 3.40 -12.40
CA PHE A 392 12.12 4.07 -11.47
C PHE A 392 12.30 5.51 -11.93
N VAL A 393 11.90 6.45 -11.08
CA VAL A 393 12.06 7.88 -11.30
C VAL A 393 13.00 8.40 -10.23
N ALA A 394 14.16 8.92 -10.63
CA ALA A 394 15.20 9.42 -9.72
C ALA A 394 15.69 10.81 -10.18
N PRO A 395 16.10 11.71 -9.26
CA PRO A 395 16.57 13.03 -9.62
C PRO A 395 17.77 12.98 -10.59
N GLY A 396 17.73 13.80 -11.65
CA GLY A 396 18.82 13.92 -12.62
C GLY A 396 19.09 12.68 -13.48
N SER A 397 18.22 11.66 -13.44
CA SER A 397 18.34 10.42 -14.20
C SER A 397 17.19 10.26 -15.19
N ARG A 398 17.41 9.50 -16.28
CA ARG A 398 16.30 9.10 -17.17
C ARG A 398 15.39 8.13 -16.43
N ASP A 399 14.09 8.22 -16.69
CA ASP A 399 13.10 7.29 -16.17
C ASP A 399 13.43 5.87 -16.66
N GLN A 400 13.52 4.91 -15.74
CA GLN A 400 13.93 3.54 -16.06
C GLN A 400 12.79 2.56 -15.80
N TRP A 401 12.30 1.92 -16.86
CA TRP A 401 11.30 0.86 -16.75
C TRP A 401 11.94 -0.49 -16.43
N ILE A 402 11.47 -1.14 -15.38
CA ILE A 402 11.86 -2.50 -14.98
C ILE A 402 10.68 -3.42 -15.27
N ARG A 403 10.93 -4.48 -16.07
CA ARG A 403 9.88 -5.36 -16.60
C ARG A 403 10.23 -6.82 -16.40
N VAL A 404 9.23 -7.62 -16.02
CA VAL A 404 9.33 -9.08 -16.02
C VAL A 404 9.55 -9.56 -17.47
N PRO A 405 10.56 -10.40 -17.75
CA PRO A 405 10.76 -10.96 -19.08
C PRO A 405 9.54 -11.74 -19.56
N ARG A 406 9.08 -11.42 -20.78
CA ARG A 406 7.96 -12.12 -21.42
C ARG A 406 8.51 -13.23 -22.32
N SER A 407 8.36 -14.49 -21.92
CA SER A 407 8.59 -15.63 -22.80
C SER A 407 7.61 -15.54 -23.98
N LYS A 408 8.10 -15.29 -25.21
CA LYS A 408 7.23 -15.27 -26.41
C LYS A 408 6.53 -16.63 -26.52
N ARG A 409 5.19 -16.65 -26.66
CA ARG A 409 4.42 -17.86 -26.98
C ARG A 409 5.14 -18.63 -28.10
N LYS A 410 5.61 -19.85 -27.81
CA LYS A 410 5.93 -20.82 -28.85
C LYS A 410 4.62 -21.27 -29.50
N ARG A 411 4.63 -21.31 -30.84
CA ARG A 411 3.62 -21.86 -31.78
C ARG A 411 2.51 -20.90 -32.22
N THR A 412 2.79 -20.12 -33.25
CA THR A 412 1.81 -20.01 -34.35
C THR A 412 1.82 -21.32 -35.14
N ILE A 413 0.65 -21.76 -35.57
CA ILE A 413 0.41 -23.06 -36.22
C ILE A 413 0.91 -23.10 -37.68
N SER A 414 1.42 -21.99 -38.20
CA SER A 414 2.00 -21.88 -39.54
C SER A 414 3.51 -22.11 -39.46
N GLY A 415 3.94 -23.36 -39.64
CA GLY A 415 5.35 -23.76 -39.70
C GLY A 415 6.07 -23.16 -40.91
N VAL A 416 6.47 -21.90 -40.80
CA VAL A 416 7.40 -21.25 -41.74
C VAL A 416 8.66 -20.93 -40.95
N GLU A 417 9.70 -21.74 -41.17
CA GLU A 417 10.97 -21.70 -40.42
C GLU A 417 11.96 -20.62 -40.88
N ASP A 418 11.61 -19.77 -41.85
CA ASP A 418 12.55 -18.80 -42.46
C ASP A 418 12.53 -17.38 -41.87
N LEU A 419 12.07 -17.21 -40.62
CA LEU A 419 12.26 -15.96 -39.85
C LEU A 419 13.05 -16.16 -38.55
N VAL A 420 13.78 -17.27 -38.45
CA VAL A 420 14.69 -17.56 -37.34
C VAL A 420 16.06 -16.93 -37.65
N GLY A 421 16.22 -15.63 -37.37
CA GLY A 421 17.56 -15.03 -37.51
C GLY A 421 17.74 -13.52 -37.43
N ALA A 422 16.68 -12.70 -37.34
CA ALA A 422 16.83 -11.23 -37.43
C ALA A 422 16.26 -10.42 -36.23
N ALA A 423 15.76 -11.07 -35.18
CA ALA A 423 15.20 -10.39 -33.99
C ALA A 423 15.86 -10.80 -32.66
N ALA A 424 17.10 -11.33 -32.73
CA ALA A 424 17.94 -11.62 -31.56
C ALA A 424 18.85 -10.44 -31.15
N ARG A 425 18.49 -9.22 -31.53
CA ARG A 425 19.05 -7.97 -30.99
C ARG A 425 17.91 -7.17 -30.37
N GLY A 426 18.10 -6.77 -29.12
CA GLY A 426 17.09 -6.19 -28.23
C GLY A 426 16.17 -5.19 -28.92
N GLY A 427 14.90 -5.55 -29.04
CA GLY A 427 13.86 -4.54 -29.17
C GLY A 427 13.83 -3.79 -27.85
N GLU A 428 14.31 -2.55 -27.85
CA GLU A 428 14.11 -1.60 -26.76
C GLU A 428 12.62 -1.63 -26.42
N VAL A 429 12.30 -2.18 -25.25
CA VAL A 429 10.94 -2.06 -24.72
C VAL A 429 10.81 -0.58 -24.37
N GLY A 430 10.09 0.19 -25.19
CA GLY A 430 10.09 1.66 -25.13
C GLY A 430 9.75 2.24 -23.75
N ASP A 431 9.97 3.55 -23.61
CA ASP A 431 9.73 4.30 -22.37
C ASP A 431 8.23 4.48 -22.02
N GLU A 432 7.34 3.81 -22.73
CA GLU A 432 5.89 3.86 -22.55
C GLU A 432 5.40 2.71 -21.67
N PRO A 433 4.39 2.91 -20.79
CA PRO A 433 3.79 1.84 -20.00
C PRO A 433 3.24 0.68 -20.85
N LEU A 434 3.25 -0.54 -20.32
CA LEU A 434 2.64 -1.70 -20.99
C LEU A 434 1.10 -1.55 -21.07
N ASP A 435 0.53 -1.98 -22.20
CA ASP A 435 -0.92 -2.17 -22.32
C ASP A 435 -1.34 -3.41 -21.49
N PRO A 436 -2.27 -3.28 -20.53
CA PRO A 436 -2.80 -4.42 -19.78
C PRO A 436 -3.36 -5.54 -20.68
N ASN A 437 -3.90 -5.20 -21.85
CA ASN A 437 -4.49 -6.17 -22.78
C ASN A 437 -3.45 -7.06 -23.48
N ASP A 438 -2.19 -6.62 -23.50
CA ASP A 438 -1.10 -7.41 -24.08
C ASP A 438 -0.54 -8.44 -23.10
N LEU A 439 -0.89 -8.37 -21.81
CA LEU A 439 -0.29 -9.23 -20.79
C LEU A 439 -0.79 -10.69 -20.91
N PRO A 440 0.08 -11.69 -20.63
CA PRO A 440 -0.36 -13.07 -20.50
C PRO A 440 -1.42 -13.23 -19.41
N ASP A 441 -2.32 -14.20 -19.60
CA ASP A 441 -3.29 -14.58 -18.57
C ASP A 441 -2.59 -15.09 -17.31
N GLY A 442 -3.02 -14.61 -16.14
CA GLY A 442 -2.51 -15.03 -14.85
C GLY A 442 -1.37 -14.16 -14.28
N GLU A 443 -0.71 -14.69 -13.25
CA GLU A 443 0.41 -14.03 -12.60
C GLU A 443 1.75 -14.39 -13.26
N PRO A 444 2.72 -13.46 -13.31
CA PRO A 444 4.03 -13.78 -13.86
C PRO A 444 4.73 -14.86 -13.02
N GLU A 445 5.44 -15.77 -13.68
CA GLU A 445 6.26 -16.80 -13.01
C GLU A 445 7.37 -16.19 -12.15
N LEU A 446 7.90 -15.04 -12.60
CA LEU A 446 8.93 -14.28 -11.91
C LEU A 446 8.30 -13.09 -11.20
N GLU A 447 8.53 -13.02 -9.90
CA GLU A 447 8.14 -11.88 -9.07
C GLU A 447 8.98 -10.66 -9.46
N ILE A 448 8.34 -9.56 -9.83
CA ILE A 448 9.01 -8.31 -10.26
C ILE A 448 9.96 -7.78 -9.18
N GLU A 449 9.73 -8.07 -7.90
CA GLU A 449 10.61 -7.73 -6.78
C GLU A 449 12.02 -8.32 -6.92
N SER A 450 12.16 -9.48 -7.57
CA SER A 450 13.46 -10.06 -7.90
C SER A 450 14.30 -9.17 -8.83
N LEU A 451 13.68 -8.23 -9.54
CA LEU A 451 14.33 -7.23 -10.38
C LEU A 451 14.42 -5.86 -9.67
N ILE A 452 13.39 -5.50 -8.90
CA ILE A 452 13.35 -4.24 -8.15
C ILE A 452 14.47 -4.20 -7.10
N ILE A 453 14.62 -5.25 -6.29
CA ILE A 453 15.53 -5.21 -5.14
C ILE A 453 17.00 -5.09 -5.55
N PRO A 454 17.52 -5.85 -6.54
CA PRO A 454 18.88 -5.62 -7.03
C PRO A 454 19.11 -4.21 -7.58
N ALA A 455 18.11 -3.62 -8.27
CA ALA A 455 18.21 -2.26 -8.78
C ALA A 455 18.23 -1.22 -7.63
N VAL A 456 17.40 -1.39 -6.60
CA VAL A 456 17.41 -0.55 -5.39
C VAL A 456 18.72 -0.71 -4.62
N GLU A 457 19.25 -1.93 -4.51
CA GLU A 457 20.54 -2.20 -3.86
C GLU A 457 21.69 -1.50 -4.57
N ALA A 458 21.70 -1.48 -5.91
CA ALA A 458 22.69 -0.76 -6.69
C ALA A 458 22.64 0.75 -6.41
N LEU A 459 21.43 1.34 -6.39
CA LEU A 459 21.24 2.76 -6.06
C LEU A 459 21.65 3.07 -4.62
N HIS A 460 21.31 2.21 -3.65
CA HIS A 460 21.70 2.37 -2.25
C HIS A 460 23.22 2.21 -2.08
N THR A 461 23.85 1.32 -2.84
CA THR A 461 25.31 1.21 -2.89
C THR A 461 25.94 2.49 -3.39
N ALA A 462 25.39 3.09 -4.46
CA ALA A 462 25.85 4.38 -4.96
C ALA A 462 25.63 5.51 -3.92
N HIS A 463 24.51 5.51 -3.21
CA HIS A 463 24.22 6.46 -2.12
C HIS A 463 25.24 6.37 -0.98
N ILE A 464 25.58 5.15 -0.54
CA ILE A 464 26.56 4.90 0.53
C ILE A 464 27.96 5.42 0.17
N HIS A 465 28.38 5.25 -1.08
CA HIS A 465 29.71 5.67 -1.56
C HIS A 465 29.73 7.07 -2.18
N GLY A 466 28.57 7.72 -2.30
CA GLY A 466 28.42 9.03 -2.91
C GLY A 466 29.14 10.12 -2.09
N PRO A 467 29.44 11.27 -2.73
CA PRO A 467 30.05 12.39 -2.02
C PRO A 467 29.10 12.88 -0.92
N ARG A 468 29.56 12.87 0.33
CA ARG A 468 28.82 13.47 1.45
C ARG A 468 28.61 14.95 1.14
N LYS A 469 27.36 15.43 1.10
CA LYS A 469 27.08 16.86 1.13
C LYS A 469 27.75 17.42 2.38
N ARG A 470 28.76 18.28 2.21
CA ARG A 470 29.38 18.98 3.33
C ARG A 470 28.29 19.84 3.97
N GLU A 471 28.04 19.64 5.25
CA GLU A 471 27.32 20.63 6.06
C GLU A 471 28.12 21.94 6.00
N ILE A 472 27.48 23.02 5.54
CA ILE A 472 28.04 24.38 5.52
C ILE A 472 27.67 25.05 6.83
#